data_AF-A0A524EHI9-F1
#
_entry.id   AF-A0A524EHI9-F1
#
_cell.length_a   1.000
_cell.length_b   1.000
_cell.length_c   1.000
_cell.angle_alpha   90.00
_cell.angle_beta   90.00
_cell.angle_gamma   90.00
#
_symmetry.space_group_name_H-M   'P 1'
#
loop_
_entity.id
_entity.type
_entity.pdbx_description
1 polymer ?
#
loop_
_entity_poly.entity_id
_entity_poly.type
_entity_poly.pdbx_seq_one_letter_code
_entity_poly.pdbx_strand_id
1 'polypeptide(L)'
;MIIDMHFHPFCKEANWGEDLEFVARSLLGENKRGRRAMEKFFDILRTKVSIKDYISQMDKWDIEKGVIVSYNLTTAYGVCIVTNDDIANFVSQYPNRFIGYACVDVPAPDAL
;
A
#
# COMPACT_ATOMS: atom_id res chain seq x y z
N MET A 1 0.62 -10.28 22.77
CA MET A 1 0.90 -9.31 21.70
C MET A 1 1.22 -10.04 20.41
N ILE A 2 0.35 -9.93 19.42
CA ILE A 2 0.57 -10.42 18.05
C ILE A 2 0.82 -9.19 17.17
N ILE A 3 1.83 -9.26 16.31
CA ILE A 3 2.17 -8.21 15.34
C ILE A 3 2.11 -8.80 13.94
N ASP A 4 1.30 -8.22 13.06
CA ASP A 4 1.43 -8.46 11.63
C ASP A 4 2.65 -7.68 11.13
N MET A 5 3.66 -8.41 10.67
CA MET A 5 4.98 -7.86 10.38
C MET A 5 5.08 -7.20 9.01
N HIS A 6 4.07 -7.33 8.13
CA HIS A 6 4.14 -6.72 6.80
C HIS A 6 2.80 -6.67 6.09
N PHE A 7 2.30 -5.46 5.84
CA PHE A 7 1.32 -5.23 4.77
C PHE A 7 1.40 -3.82 4.20
N HIS A 8 0.91 -3.67 2.97
CA HIS A 8 0.71 -2.38 2.34
C HIS A 8 -0.75 -1.93 2.58
N PRO A 9 -0.98 -0.72 3.14
CA PRO A 9 -2.32 -0.20 3.39
C PRO A 9 -2.96 0.30 2.09
N PHE A 10 -3.27 -0.63 1.18
CA PHE A 10 -4.03 -0.34 -0.03
C PHE A 10 -5.48 -0.04 0.34
N CYS A 11 -5.79 1.24 0.48
CA CYS A 11 -7.11 1.75 0.84
C CYS A 11 -7.38 3.08 0.14
N LYS A 12 -8.63 3.54 0.19
CA LYS A 12 -9.08 4.78 -0.45
C LYS A 12 -8.41 6.05 0.08
N GLU A 13 -7.87 6.01 1.31
CA GLU A 13 -7.16 7.13 1.91
C GLU A 13 -5.70 7.22 1.47
N ALA A 14 -5.13 6.17 0.86
CA ALA A 14 -3.76 6.16 0.40
C ALA A 14 -3.63 6.75 -1.02
N ASN A 15 -2.41 7.14 -1.38
CA ASN A 15 -2.09 7.52 -2.75
C ASN A 15 -2.03 6.28 -3.65
N TRP A 16 -2.62 6.37 -4.85
CA TRP A 16 -2.65 5.28 -5.84
C TRP A 16 -1.79 5.55 -7.08
N GLY A 17 -0.95 6.58 -7.04
CA GLY A 17 -0.04 6.95 -8.11
C GLY A 17 -0.79 7.37 -9.38
N GLU A 18 -0.29 6.89 -10.52
CA GLU A 18 -0.94 7.04 -11.83
C GLU A 18 -2.25 6.22 -11.93
N ASP A 19 -2.75 6.03 -13.16
CA ASP A 19 -3.90 5.19 -13.44
C ASP A 19 -3.65 3.69 -13.16
N LEU A 20 -4.69 2.97 -12.73
CA LEU A 20 -4.62 1.55 -12.35
C LEU A 20 -4.21 0.64 -13.51
N GLU A 21 -4.53 1.01 -14.75
CA GLU A 21 -4.07 0.26 -15.93
C GLU A 21 -2.54 0.31 -16.03
N PHE A 22 -1.93 1.48 -15.77
CA PHE A 22 -0.48 1.62 -15.78
C PHE A 22 0.14 0.71 -14.71
N VAL A 23 -0.35 0.77 -13.48
CA VAL A 23 0.15 -0.06 -12.37
C VAL A 23 0.04 -1.55 -12.71
N ALA A 24 -1.12 -2.01 -13.18
CA ALA A 24 -1.34 -3.40 -13.54
C ALA A 24 -0.45 -3.84 -14.70
N ARG A 25 -0.21 -2.97 -15.69
CA ARG A 25 0.69 -3.23 -16.82
C ARG A 25 2.14 -3.33 -16.37
N SER A 26 2.59 -2.42 -15.52
CA SER A 26 3.97 -2.42 -15.00
C SER A 26 4.27 -3.66 -14.15
N LEU A 27 3.30 -4.16 -13.37
CA LEU A 27 3.48 -5.34 -12.51
C LEU A 27 3.32 -6.69 -13.23
N LEU A 28 2.46 -6.79 -14.24
CA LEU A 28 2.09 -8.07 -14.87
C LEU A 28 2.42 -8.19 -16.36
N GLY A 29 2.98 -7.14 -16.98
CA GLY A 29 3.42 -7.14 -18.37
C GLY A 29 2.34 -7.60 -19.35
N GLU A 30 2.63 -8.65 -20.12
CA GLU A 30 1.76 -9.15 -21.19
C GLU A 30 0.57 -10.00 -20.69
N ASN A 31 0.51 -10.37 -19.40
CA ASN A 31 -0.56 -11.21 -18.85
C ASN A 31 -1.90 -10.47 -18.77
N LYS A 32 -2.64 -10.40 -19.89
CA LYS A 32 -3.91 -9.67 -20.03
C LYS A 32 -4.99 -10.09 -19.04
N ARG A 33 -5.10 -11.39 -18.73
CA ARG A 33 -6.09 -11.89 -17.75
C ARG A 33 -5.72 -11.44 -16.34
N GLY A 34 -4.44 -11.55 -15.98
CA GLY A 34 -3.92 -11.07 -14.71
C GLY A 34 -4.14 -9.57 -14.52
N ARG A 35 -3.81 -8.77 -15.55
CA ARG A 35 -4.00 -7.30 -15.53
C ARG A 35 -5.43 -6.91 -15.22
N ARG A 36 -6.41 -7.47 -15.92
CA ARG A 36 -7.84 -7.19 -15.68
C ARG A 36 -8.32 -7.60 -14.29
N ALA A 37 -7.79 -8.69 -13.74
CA ALA A 37 -8.15 -9.13 -12.40
C ALA A 37 -7.54 -8.20 -11.34
N MET A 38 -6.28 -7.82 -11.50
CA MET A 38 -5.57 -6.91 -10.61
C MET A 38 -6.17 -5.50 -10.64
N GLU A 39 -6.48 -4.97 -11.82
CA GLU A 39 -7.13 -3.66 -11.98
C GLU A 39 -8.46 -3.61 -11.22
N LYS A 40 -9.33 -4.63 -11.38
CA LYS A 40 -10.58 -4.72 -10.63
C LYS A 40 -10.36 -4.83 -9.12
N PHE A 41 -9.36 -5.59 -8.70
CA PHE A 41 -9.02 -5.74 -7.29
C PHE A 41 -8.55 -4.41 -6.69
N PHE A 42 -7.64 -3.71 -7.36
CA PHE A 42 -7.16 -2.39 -6.96
C PHE A 42 -8.24 -1.33 -6.99
N ASP A 43 -9.16 -1.37 -7.96
CA ASP A 43 -10.31 -0.47 -7.98
C ASP A 43 -11.20 -0.65 -6.74
N ILE A 44 -11.44 -1.90 -6.32
CA ILE A 44 -12.17 -2.19 -5.08
C ILE A 44 -11.42 -1.65 -3.86
N LEU A 45 -10.11 -1.90 -3.76
CA LEU A 45 -9.30 -1.42 -2.64
C LEU A 45 -9.28 0.12 -2.58
N ARG A 46 -9.12 0.78 -3.72
CA ARG A 46 -9.10 2.24 -3.86
C ARG A 46 -10.43 2.91 -3.57
N THR A 47 -11.55 2.25 -3.84
CA THR A 47 -12.88 2.90 -3.76
C THR A 47 -13.70 2.46 -2.56
N LYS A 48 -13.47 1.25 -2.04
CA LYS A 48 -14.35 0.64 -1.03
C LYS A 48 -13.66 0.30 0.28
N VAL A 49 -12.34 0.09 0.29
CA VAL A 49 -11.60 -0.30 1.50
C VAL A 49 -11.01 0.93 2.16
N SER A 50 -11.18 1.03 3.48
CA SER A 50 -10.62 2.07 4.35
C SER A 50 -9.49 1.50 5.20
N ILE A 51 -8.58 2.35 5.66
CA ILE A 51 -7.61 1.99 6.72
C ILE A 51 -8.31 1.43 7.97
N LYS A 52 -9.54 1.86 8.27
CA LYS A 52 -10.34 1.33 9.39
C LYS A 52 -10.77 -0.11 9.20
N ASP A 53 -10.89 -0.59 7.96
CA ASP A 53 -11.21 -1.98 7.69
C ASP A 53 -10.03 -2.89 8.05
N TYR A 54 -8.79 -2.43 7.83
CA TYR A 54 -7.59 -3.13 8.30
C TYR A 54 -7.59 -3.23 9.82
N ILE A 55 -7.90 -2.13 10.52
CA ILE A 55 -7.99 -2.11 12.00
C ILE A 55 -9.08 -3.08 12.48
N SER A 56 -10.26 -3.07 11.85
CA SER A 56 -11.35 -3.99 12.20
C SER A 56 -10.97 -5.46 11.98
N GLN A 57 -10.21 -5.75 10.92
CA GLN A 57 -9.69 -7.10 10.68
C GLN A 57 -8.63 -7.49 11.71
N MET A 58 -7.74 -6.57 12.09
CA MET A 58 -6.77 -6.79 13.16
C MET A 58 -7.48 -7.09 14.49
N ASP A 59 -8.51 -6.32 14.85
CA ASP A 59 -9.32 -6.53 16.06
C ASP A 59 -9.99 -7.91 16.07
N LYS A 60 -10.52 -8.33 14.92
CA LYS A 60 -11.17 -9.64 14.76
C LYS A 60 -10.23 -10.82 15.01
N TRP A 61 -8.93 -10.65 14.75
CA TRP A 61 -7.92 -11.71 14.84
C TRP A 61 -6.92 -11.49 15.99
N ASP A 62 -7.25 -10.61 16.94
CA ASP A 62 -6.40 -10.28 18.09
C ASP A 62 -4.97 -9.82 17.70
N ILE A 63 -4.84 -9.15 16.55
CA ILE A 63 -3.60 -8.53 16.11
C ILE A 63 -3.51 -7.13 16.75
N GLU A 64 -2.53 -6.97 17.62
CA GLU A 64 -2.36 -5.76 18.41
C GLU A 64 -1.79 -4.62 17.56
N LYS A 65 -0.77 -4.92 16.74
CA LYS A 65 -0.09 -3.95 15.86
C LYS A 65 0.16 -4.49 14.46
N GLY A 66 0.19 -3.59 13.49
CA GLY A 66 0.53 -3.85 12.10
C GLY A 66 1.74 -3.03 11.67
N VAL A 67 2.71 -3.68 11.03
CA VAL A 67 3.80 -2.99 10.35
C VAL A 67 3.31 -2.63 8.94
N ILE A 68 3.16 -1.32 8.71
CA ILE A 68 2.72 -0.79 7.42
C ILE A 68 3.92 -0.25 6.64
N VAL A 69 3.95 -0.59 5.36
CA VAL A 69 5.04 -0.25 4.45
C VAL A 69 4.52 0.50 3.22
N SER A 70 5.24 1.53 2.80
CA SER A 70 4.98 2.18 1.52
C SER A 70 5.36 1.26 0.35
N TYR A 71 4.84 1.53 -0.84
CA TYR A 71 5.11 0.73 -2.04
C TYR A 71 5.67 1.62 -3.16
N ASN A 72 6.97 1.94 -3.04
CA ASN A 72 7.72 2.71 -4.02
C ASN A 72 8.59 1.78 -4.87
N LEU A 73 8.24 1.64 -6.13
CA LEU A 73 8.99 0.91 -7.16
C LEU A 73 9.26 1.80 -8.38
N THR A 74 9.47 3.10 -8.15
CA THR A 74 9.52 4.11 -9.21
C THR A 74 10.62 3.84 -10.22
N THR A 75 11.86 3.56 -9.80
CA THR A 75 12.96 3.33 -10.73
C THR A 75 12.76 2.07 -11.56
N ALA A 76 12.24 1.00 -10.96
CA ALA A 76 12.07 -0.28 -11.64
C ALA A 76 10.86 -0.30 -12.59
N TYR A 77 9.74 0.33 -12.19
CA TYR A 77 8.43 0.13 -12.82
C TYR A 77 7.63 1.42 -13.04
N GLY A 78 8.13 2.58 -12.62
CA GLY A 78 7.40 3.85 -12.60
C GLY A 78 6.21 3.85 -11.63
N VAL A 79 6.15 2.89 -10.70
CA VAL A 79 5.01 2.71 -9.79
C VAL A 79 5.36 3.21 -8.40
N CYS A 80 4.58 4.16 -7.89
CA CYS A 80 4.56 4.52 -6.49
C CYS A 80 3.10 4.59 -6.03
N ILE A 81 2.70 3.62 -5.21
CA ILE A 81 1.38 3.57 -4.56
C ILE A 81 1.63 3.43 -3.07
N VAL A 82 0.83 4.09 -2.22
CA VAL A 82 1.12 4.25 -0.79
C VAL A 82 2.50 4.89 -0.57
N THR A 83 2.52 6.21 -0.43
CA THR A 83 3.74 7.01 -0.21
C THR A 83 4.24 6.92 1.23
N ASN A 84 5.47 7.40 1.48
CA ASN A 84 5.97 7.55 2.86
C ASN A 84 5.12 8.54 3.68
N ASP A 85 4.54 9.57 3.04
CA ASP A 85 3.61 10.49 3.68
C ASP A 85 2.30 9.81 4.08
N ASP A 86 1.78 8.89 3.25
CA ASP A 86 0.62 8.08 3.62
C ASP A 86 0.91 7.24 4.87
N ILE A 87 2.10 6.61 4.91
CA ILE A 87 2.54 5.83 6.09
C ILE A 87 2.63 6.72 7.33
N ALA A 88 3.26 7.89 7.24
CA ALA A 88 3.35 8.84 8.34
C ALA A 88 1.96 9.29 8.82
N ASN A 89 1.04 9.55 7.88
CA ASN A 89 -0.34 9.94 8.16
C ASN A 89 -1.15 8.83 8.85
N PHE A 90 -0.97 7.57 8.47
CA PHE A 90 -1.66 6.45 9.12
C PHE A 90 -1.11 6.16 10.51
N VAL A 91 0.22 6.22 10.69
CA VAL A 91 0.84 6.09 12.01
C VAL A 91 0.40 7.22 12.92
N SER A 92 0.32 8.47 12.45
CA SER A 92 -0.11 9.59 13.29
C SER A 92 -1.57 9.48 13.73
N GLN A 93 -2.45 8.96 12.86
CA GLN A 93 -3.86 8.73 13.18
C GLN A 93 -4.06 7.55 14.14
N TYR A 94 -3.24 6.51 14.02
CA TYR A 94 -3.36 5.27 14.80
C TYR A 94 -2.02 4.83 15.42
N PRO A 95 -1.39 5.64 16.27
CA PRO A 95 0.00 5.41 16.73
C PRO A 95 0.16 4.17 17.60
N ASN A 96 -0.94 3.71 18.21
CA ASN A 96 -0.97 2.48 19.00
C ASN A 96 -1.21 1.22 18.17
N ARG A 97 -1.60 1.36 16.90
CA ARG A 97 -1.96 0.24 16.02
C ARG A 97 -0.94 0.02 14.91
N PHE A 98 -0.28 1.08 14.44
CA PHE A 98 0.63 0.97 13.31
C PHE A 98 2.08 1.32 13.66
N ILE A 99 2.99 0.56 13.07
CA ILE A 99 4.43 0.84 13.02
C ILE A 99 4.76 1.09 11.56
N GLY A 100 5.20 2.31 11.22
CA GLY A 100 5.46 2.70 9.84
C GLY A 100 6.90 2.39 9.40
N TYR A 101 7.05 1.81 8.22
CA TYR A 101 8.32 1.61 7.55
C TYR A 101 8.31 2.35 6.21
N ALA A 102 9.28 3.25 6.05
CA ALA A 102 9.49 3.96 4.80
C ALA A 102 10.18 3.06 3.77
N CYS A 103 9.88 3.29 2.50
CA CYS A 103 10.59 2.74 1.36
C CYS A 103 11.46 3.85 0.77
N VAL A 104 12.73 3.52 0.52
CA VAL A 104 13.69 4.39 -0.16
C VAL A 104 14.10 3.68 -1.44
N ASP A 105 13.74 4.27 -2.57
CA ASP A 105 14.18 3.81 -3.88
C ASP A 105 15.57 4.37 -4.14
N VAL A 106 16.61 3.68 -3.65
CA VAL A 106 18.01 4.15 -3.62
C VAL A 106 18.54 4.69 -4.96
N PRO A 107 18.19 4.12 -6.12
CA PRO A 107 18.61 4.68 -7.41
C PRO A 107 17.92 5.98 -7.84
N ALA A 108 16.82 6.37 -7.18
CA ALA A 108 16.03 7.53 -7.56
C ALA A 108 16.80 8.85 -7.26
N PRO A 109 16.68 9.89 -8.10
CA PRO A 109 17.41 11.15 -7.92
C PRO A 109 17.10 11.88 -6.60
N ASP A 110 15.93 11.65 -6.01
CA ASP A 110 15.46 12.25 -4.76
C ASP A 110 15.82 11.43 -3.51
N ALA A 111 16.52 10.29 -3.68
CA ALA A 111 16.99 9.44 -2.58
C ALA A 111 18.39 9.81 -2.05
N LEU A 112 19.08 10.77 -2.68
CA LEU A 112 20.43 11.25 -2.36
C LEU A 112 20.42 12.75 -2.04
#